data_AF-A0A7W1BQS8-F1
#
_entry.id   AF-A0A7W1BQS8-F1
#
_cell.length_a   1.000
_cell.length_b   1.000
_cell.length_c   1.000
_cell.angle_alpha   90.00
_cell.angle_beta   90.00
_cell.angle_gamma   90.00
#
_symmetry.space_group_name_H-M   'P 1'
#
loop_
_entity.id
_entity.type
_entity.pdbx_description
1 polymer ?
#
loop_
_entity_poly.entity_id
_entity_poly.type
_entity_poly.pdbx_seq_one_letter_code
_entity_poly.pdbx_strand_id
1 'polypeptide(L)'
;MLFPTATFALFFMVVLPLSWLLMPRGERWRGFIVVASFVFYAGWDWRFCFLLAFSILWNQLFALALHRREDARTRKWLLAGALSGNLALLAYFKYVGFFITSTNNLFALAGIDVPLEARSVIL
;
A
#
# COMPACT_ATOMS: atom_id res chain seq x y z
N MET A 1 5.26 -8.32 10.02
CA MET A 1 6.49 -8.48 10.80
C MET A 1 6.93 -7.09 11.18
N LEU A 2 7.27 -6.87 12.45
CA LEU A 2 7.83 -5.58 12.90
C LEU A 2 9.35 -5.63 12.85
N PHE A 3 9.97 -4.47 12.61
CA PHE A 3 11.42 -4.33 12.61
C PHE A 3 12.10 -4.80 13.91
N PRO A 4 11.61 -4.45 15.13
CA PRO A 4 12.23 -4.90 16.38
C PRO A 4 11.92 -6.36 16.77
N THR A 5 11.45 -7.22 15.85
CA THR A 5 11.04 -8.60 16.18
C THR A 5 12.05 -9.64 15.71
N ALA A 6 12.25 -10.71 16.48
CA ALA A 6 13.09 -11.85 16.11
C ALA A 6 12.69 -12.48 14.76
N THR A 7 11.39 -12.52 14.45
CA THR A 7 10.87 -12.98 13.15
C THR A 7 11.43 -12.18 11.98
N PHE A 8 11.58 -10.86 12.13
CA PHE A 8 12.21 -10.03 11.10
C PHE A 8 13.70 -10.31 10.98
N ALA A 9 14.42 -10.50 12.09
CA ALA A 9 15.85 -10.84 12.06
C ALA A 9 16.10 -12.17 11.32
N LEU A 10 15.30 -13.20 11.60
CA LEU A 10 15.34 -14.49 10.87
C LEU A 10 15.02 -14.32 9.38
N PHE A 11 13.95 -13.59 9.06
CA PHE A 11 13.59 -13.29 7.67
C PHE A 11 14.73 -12.58 6.93
N PHE A 12 15.31 -11.54 7.55
CA PHE A 12 16.39 -10.76 6.98
C PHE A 12 17.66 -11.58 6.78
N MET A 13 18.00 -12.44 7.75
CA MET A 13 19.17 -13.33 7.68
C MET A 13 19.09 -14.29 6.48
N VAL A 14 17.90 -14.68 6.05
CA VAL A 14 17.70 -15.53 4.86
C VAL A 14 17.63 -14.69 3.58
N VAL A 15 16.85 -13.61 3.59
CA VAL A 15 16.57 -12.82 2.38
C VAL A 15 17.78 -12.02 1.90
N LEU A 16 18.59 -11.49 2.82
CA LEU A 16 19.77 -10.70 2.46
C LEU A 16 20.83 -11.51 1.65
N PRO A 17 21.33 -12.67 2.13
CA PRO A 17 22.30 -13.44 1.35
C PRO A 17 21.70 -13.98 0.06
N LEU A 18 20.42 -14.38 0.07
CA LEU A 18 19.75 -14.87 -1.13
C LEU A 18 19.59 -13.77 -2.18
N SER A 19 19.26 -12.53 -1.76
CA SER A 19 19.26 -11.34 -2.61
C SER A 19 20.63 -11.14 -3.25
N TRP A 20 21.69 -11.16 -2.44
CA TRP A 20 23.05 -10.94 -2.92
C TRP A 20 23.50 -12.00 -3.94
N LEU A 21 23.15 -13.26 -3.71
CA LEU A 21 23.41 -14.36 -4.64
C LEU A 21 22.62 -14.24 -5.96
N LEU A 22 21.42 -13.66 -5.90
CA LEU A 22 20.54 -13.48 -7.06
C LEU A 22 20.87 -12.22 -7.87
N MET A 23 21.51 -11.20 -7.29
CA MET A 23 21.86 -9.93 -7.96
C MET A 23 22.51 -10.08 -9.35
N PRO A 24 23.44 -11.04 -9.60
CA PRO A 24 24.01 -11.23 -10.94
C PRO A 24 22.98 -11.62 -12.00
N ARG A 25 21.82 -12.15 -11.60
CA ARG A 25 20.71 -12.56 -12.47
C ARG A 25 19.53 -11.60 -12.31
N GLY A 26 19.65 -10.41 -12.90
CA GLY A 26 18.72 -9.28 -12.72
C GLY A 26 17.23 -9.63 -12.79
N GLU A 27 16.80 -10.46 -13.75
CA GLU A 27 15.40 -10.88 -13.87
C GLU A 27 14.91 -11.71 -12.66
N ARG A 28 15.74 -12.66 -12.20
CA ARG A 28 15.40 -13.50 -11.03
C ARG A 28 15.46 -12.69 -9.74
N TRP A 29 16.41 -11.76 -9.65
CA TRP A 29 16.55 -10.86 -8.52
C TRP A 29 15.33 -9.95 -8.35
N ARG A 30 14.84 -9.33 -9.44
CA ARG A 30 13.63 -8.50 -9.41
C ARG A 30 12.42 -9.27 -8.89
N GLY A 31 12.16 -10.46 -9.45
CA GLY A 31 11.06 -11.30 -9.01
C GLY A 31 11.21 -11.72 -7.54
N PHE A 32 12.42 -12.09 -7.13
CA PHE A 32 12.71 -12.44 -5.74
C PHE A 32 12.44 -11.29 -4.76
N ILE A 33 12.90 -10.08 -5.07
CA ILE A 33 12.69 -8.91 -4.21
C ILE A 33 11.20 -8.57 -4.10
N VAL A 34 10.44 -8.63 -5.20
CA VAL A 34 8.99 -8.43 -5.15
C VAL A 34 8.33 -9.46 -4.24
N VAL A 35 8.62 -10.75 -4.42
CA VAL A 35 8.06 -11.81 -3.56
C VAL A 35 8.47 -11.60 -2.09
N ALA A 36 9.73 -11.29 -1.83
CA ALA A 36 10.22 -11.01 -0.48
C ALA A 36 9.49 -9.82 0.17
N SER A 37 9.27 -8.74 -0.58
CA SER A 37 8.47 -7.59 -0.11
C SER A 37 7.04 -8.00 0.23
N PHE A 38 6.38 -8.80 -0.62
CA PHE A 38 5.02 -9.28 -0.34
C PHE A 38 4.97 -10.19 0.90
N VAL A 39 5.93 -11.11 1.07
CA VAL A 39 6.01 -11.98 2.25
C VAL A 39 6.22 -11.16 3.53
N PHE A 40 7.11 -10.16 3.49
CA PHE A 40 7.37 -9.29 4.63
C PHE A 40 6.11 -8.53 5.09
N TYR A 41 5.39 -7.93 4.13
CA TYR A 41 4.15 -7.21 4.41
C TYR A 41 2.99 -8.13 4.79
N ALA A 42 2.86 -9.30 4.15
CA ALA A 42 1.87 -10.31 4.50
C ALA A 42 2.03 -10.78 5.95
N GLY A 43 3.27 -10.95 6.41
CA GLY A 43 3.57 -11.31 7.78
C GLY A 43 3.24 -10.22 8.81
N TRP A 44 2.86 -9.00 8.39
CA TRP A 44 2.31 -7.96 9.27
C TRP A 44 0.80 -8.00 9.22
N ASP A 45 0.24 -7.81 8.03
CA ASP A 45 -1.18 -8.02 7.76
C ASP A 45 -1.37 -8.19 6.25
N TRP A 46 -2.07 -9.26 5.87
CA TRP A 46 -2.36 -9.61 4.47
C TRP A 46 -3.08 -8.48 3.70
N ARG A 47 -3.83 -7.60 4.38
CA ARG A 47 -4.49 -6.44 3.78
C ARG A 47 -3.51 -5.47 3.14
N PHE A 48 -2.29 -5.33 3.69
CA PHE A 48 -1.27 -4.47 3.08
C PHE A 48 -0.72 -5.03 1.77
N CYS A 49 -0.84 -6.33 1.51
CA CYS A 49 -0.50 -6.90 0.21
C CYS A 49 -1.42 -6.36 -0.89
N PHE A 50 -2.72 -6.19 -0.61
CA PHE A 50 -3.65 -5.57 -1.54
C PHE A 50 -3.29 -4.09 -1.77
N LEU A 51 -2.94 -3.37 -0.71
CA LEU A 51 -2.47 -1.99 -0.80
C LEU A 51 -1.21 -1.88 -1.68
N LEU A 52 -0.22 -2.73 -1.46
CA LEU A 52 1.00 -2.77 -2.26
C LEU A 52 0.73 -3.12 -3.71
N ALA A 53 -0.06 -4.18 -3.96
CA ALA A 53 -0.43 -4.58 -5.31
C ALA A 53 -1.16 -3.45 -6.05
N PHE A 54 -2.14 -2.83 -5.41
CA PHE A 54 -2.87 -1.69 -5.97
C PHE A 54 -1.92 -0.52 -6.24
N SER A 55 -1.07 -0.15 -5.29
CA SER A 55 -0.11 0.95 -5.47
C SER A 55 0.86 0.68 -6.62
N ILE A 56 1.42 -0.53 -6.71
CA ILE A 56 2.32 -0.92 -7.79
C ILE A 56 1.60 -0.81 -9.14
N LEU A 57 0.42 -1.42 -9.27
CA LEU A 57 -0.35 -1.42 -10.52
C LEU A 57 -0.77 0.00 -10.91
N TRP A 58 -1.30 0.78 -9.97
CA TRP A 58 -1.73 2.15 -10.21
C TRP A 58 -0.56 3.01 -10.70
N ASN A 59 0.55 3.01 -9.98
CA ASN A 59 1.73 3.78 -10.38
C ASN A 59 2.31 3.30 -11.71
N GLN A 60 2.32 2.00 -11.98
CA GLN A 60 2.82 1.46 -13.25
C GLN A 60 1.94 1.86 -14.44
N LEU A 61 0.61 1.81 -14.30
CA LEU A 61 -0.32 2.24 -15.35
C LEU A 61 -0.14 3.72 -15.68
N PHE A 62 -0.07 4.58 -14.68
CA PHE A 62 0.14 6.01 -14.88
C PHE A 62 1.54 6.34 -15.40
N ALA A 63 2.58 5.61 -14.98
CA ALA A 63 3.93 5.79 -15.52
C ALA A 63 3.99 5.47 -17.02
N LEU A 64 3.35 4.37 -17.45
CA LEU A 64 3.24 4.00 -18.87
C LEU A 64 2.42 5.02 -19.66
N ALA A 65 1.30 5.49 -19.12
CA ALA A 65 0.47 6.51 -19.74
C ALA A 65 1.23 7.83 -19.90
N LEU A 66 2.01 8.22 -18.89
CA LEU A 66 2.83 9.43 -18.90
C LEU A 66 3.97 9.35 -19.91
N HIS A 67 4.63 8.19 -20.02
CA HIS A 67 5.72 7.97 -20.96
C HIS A 67 5.27 8.11 -22.43
N ARG A 68 4.02 7.71 -22.75
CA ARG A 68 3.46 7.75 -24.11
C ARG A 68 2.89 9.11 -24.53
N ARG A 69 2.93 10.13 -23.68
CA ARG A 69 2.33 11.45 -23.94
C ARG A 69 3.39 12.53 -23.85
N GLU A 70 3.50 13.34 -24.90
CA GLU A 70 4.42 14.48 -24.95
C GLU A 70 3.74 15.80 -24.53
N ASP A 71 2.41 15.90 -24.70
CA ASP A 71 1.64 17.08 -24.33
C ASP A 71 1.72 17.38 -22.81
N ALA A 72 2.21 18.57 -22.48
CA ALA A 72 2.44 19.00 -21.11
C ALA A 72 1.14 19.05 -20.27
N ARG A 73 0.01 19.43 -20.89
CA ARG A 73 -1.28 19.54 -20.19
C ARG A 73 -1.81 18.17 -19.79
N THR A 74 -1.79 17.22 -20.72
CA THR A 74 -2.20 15.81 -20.49
C THR A 74 -1.30 15.16 -19.45
N ARG A 75 0.02 15.37 -19.52
CA ARG A 75 0.98 14.86 -18.53
C ARG A 75 0.66 15.35 -17.11
N LYS A 76 0.30 16.64 -16.96
CA LYS A 76 -0.07 17.21 -15.66
C LYS A 76 -1.31 16.55 -15.06
N TRP A 77 -2.34 16.29 -15.88
CA TRP A 77 -3.54 15.59 -15.44
C TRP A 77 -3.28 14.12 -15.07
N LEU A 78 -2.44 13.43 -15.85
CA LEU A 78 -2.02 12.06 -15.52
C LEU A 78 -1.26 12.01 -14.19
N LEU A 79 -0.34 12.95 -13.95
CA LEU A 79 0.35 13.06 -12.67
C LEU A 79 -0.62 13.33 -11.51
N ALA A 80 -1.59 14.23 -11.70
CA ALA A 80 -2.62 14.50 -10.70
C ALA A 80 -3.45 13.24 -10.38
N GLY A 81 -3.80 12.44 -11.39
CA GLY A 81 -4.49 11.16 -11.22
C GLY A 81 -3.64 10.09 -10.52
N ALA A 82 -2.33 10.03 -10.84
CA ALA A 82 -1.41 9.14 -10.14
C ALA A 82 -1.32 9.51 -8.65
N LEU A 83 -1.16 10.80 -8.35
CA LEU A 83 -1.09 11.32 -6.98
C LEU A 83 -2.40 11.07 -6.23
N SER A 84 -3.54 11.36 -6.85
CA SER A 84 -4.84 11.21 -6.20
C SER A 84 -5.11 9.78 -5.76
N GLY A 85 -4.76 8.77 -6.56
CA GLY A 85 -4.90 7.37 -6.16
C GLY A 85 -4.01 6.98 -4.97
N ASN A 86 -2.77 7.46 -4.93
CA ASN A 86 -1.87 7.23 -3.78
C ASN A 86 -2.37 7.95 -2.52
N LEU A 87 -2.84 9.20 -2.65
CA LEU A 87 -3.43 9.95 -1.54
C LEU A 87 -4.74 9.32 -1.06
N ALA A 88 -5.59 8.84 -1.96
CA ALA A 88 -6.84 8.15 -1.61
C ALA A 88 -6.55 6.87 -0.84
N LEU A 89 -5.55 6.09 -1.26
CA LEU A 89 -5.11 4.90 -0.57
C LEU A 89 -4.58 5.22 0.84
N LEU A 90 -3.76 6.27 0.97
CA LEU A 90 -3.28 6.75 2.27
C LEU A 90 -4.44 7.24 3.15
N ALA A 91 -5.38 8.00 2.58
CA ALA A 91 -6.56 8.50 3.26
C ALA A 91 -7.42 7.35 3.80
N TYR A 92 -7.64 6.34 2.97
CA TYR A 92 -8.40 5.14 3.33
C TYR A 92 -7.75 4.42 4.51
N PHE A 93 -6.48 4.04 4.39
CA PHE A 93 -5.80 3.24 5.40
C PHE A 93 -5.56 3.98 6.71
N LYS A 94 -5.33 5.30 6.66
CA LYS A 94 -4.97 6.08 7.83
C LYS A 94 -6.17 6.73 8.54
N TYR A 95 -7.20 7.13 7.80
CA TYR A 95 -8.24 8.01 8.34
C TYR A 95 -9.66 7.44 8.27
N VAL A 96 -9.91 6.29 7.64
CA VAL A 96 -11.27 5.70 7.59
C VAL A 96 -11.81 5.41 8.97
N GLY A 97 -11.01 4.84 9.87
CA GLY A 97 -11.45 4.60 11.25
C GLY A 97 -11.85 5.89 11.97
N PHE A 98 -11.03 6.93 11.87
CA PHE A 98 -11.34 8.25 12.43
C PHE A 98 -12.60 8.86 11.82
N PHE A 99 -12.78 8.74 10.50
CA PHE A 99 -13.93 9.27 9.79
C PHE A 99 -15.22 8.58 10.23
N ILE A 100 -15.24 7.24 10.26
CA ILE A 100 -16.42 6.47 10.69
C ILE A 100 -16.79 6.84 12.14
N THR A 101 -15.82 6.87 13.06
CA THR A 101 -16.08 7.24 14.46
C THR A 101 -16.61 8.66 14.60
N SER A 102 -16.03 9.63 13.88
CA SER A 102 -16.48 11.03 13.91
C SER A 102 -17.89 11.18 13.36
N THR A 103 -18.21 10.49 12.28
CA THR A 103 -19.53 10.48 11.67
C THR A 103 -20.57 9.84 12.59
N ASN A 104 -20.25 8.72 13.24
CA ASN A 104 -21.13 8.10 14.24
C ASN A 104 -21.42 9.04 15.41
N ASN A 105 -20.40 9.73 15.92
CA ASN A 105 -20.58 10.68 17.02
C ASN A 105 -21.48 11.87 16.62
N LEU A 106 -21.37 12.36 15.38
CA LEU A 106 -22.24 13.41 14.86
C LEU A 106 -23.70 12.95 14.71
N PHE A 107 -23.93 11.73 14.25
CA PHE A 107 -25.27 11.16 14.14
C PHE A 107 -25.89 10.84 15.50
N ALA A 108 -25.10 10.36 16.46
CA ALA A 108 -25.52 10.17 17.85
C ALA A 108 -25.95 11.49 18.50
N LEU A 109 -25.22 12.59 18.25
CA LEU A 109 -25.62 13.94 18.67
C LEU A 109 -26.93 14.42 18.01
N ALA A 110 -27.24 13.92 16.81
CA ALA A 110 -28.50 14.18 16.12
C ALA A 110 -29.65 13.22 16.53
N GLY A 111 -29.42 12.34 17.51
CA GLY A 111 -30.40 11.37 17.99
C GLY A 111 -30.65 10.18 17.06
N ILE A 112 -29.75 9.97 16.09
CA ILE A 112 -29.80 8.84 15.14
C ILE A 112 -28.70 7.86 15.52
N ASP A 113 -29.06 6.77 16.19
CA ASP A 113 -28.13 5.65 16.42
C ASP A 113 -27.92 4.91 15.11
N VAL A 114 -26.84 5.27 14.41
CA VAL A 114 -26.37 4.48 13.27
C VAL A 114 -25.34 3.49 13.80
N PRO A 115 -25.62 2.16 13.81
CA PRO A 115 -24.65 1.15 14.15
C PRO A 115 -23.70 0.96 12.97
N LEU A 116 -22.95 2.00 12.58
CA LEU A 116 -21.77 1.79 11.74
C LEU A 116 -20.71 1.19 12.65
N GLU A 117 -20.76 -0.12 12.85
CA GLU A 117 -19.64 -0.84 13.44
C GLU A 117 -18.45 -0.61 12.51
N ALA A 118 -17.56 0.30 12.93
CA ALA A 118 -16.20 0.35 12.44
C ALA A 118 -15.54 -0.95 12.90
N ARG A 119 -15.81 -2.07 12.20
CA ARG A 119 -14.90 -3.22 12.23
C ARG A 119 -13.56 -2.64 11.83
N SER A 120 -12.70 -2.45 12.82
CA SER A 120 -11.42 -1.79 12.68
C SER A 120 -10.67 -2.48 11.54
N VAL A 121 -10.71 -1.84 10.36
CA VAL A 121 -10.05 -2.40 9.19
C VAL A 121 -8.56 -2.45 9.45
N ILE A 122 -8.02 -1.70 10.44
CA ILE A 122 -6.68 -1.89 11.01
C ILE A 122 -6.68 -1.37 12.46
N LEU A 123 -6.50 -2.31 13.40
CA LEU A 123 -6.38 -2.16 14.87
C LEU A 123 -7.59 -1.51 15.58
#